data_AF-A0A2T7KLH9-F1
#
_entry.id   AF-A0A2T7KLH9-F1
#
_cell.length_a   1.000
_cell.length_b   1.000
_cell.length_c   1.000
_cell.angle_alpha   90.00
_cell.angle_beta   90.00
_cell.angle_gamma   90.00
#
_symmetry.space_group_name_H-M   'P 1'
#
loop_
_entity.id
_entity.type
_entity.pdbx_description
1 polymer ?
#
loop_
_entity_poly.entity_id
_entity_poly.type
_entity_poly.pdbx_seq_one_letter_code
_entity_poly.pdbx_strand_id
1 'polypeptide(L)'
;MELVTGSTTDQAPANPAATDDMLATQPVGYWCGLTQAAVTRHLRDAMARIDVTQPQYWVLNRVNGGPAAPSREEVVGQLTHLADGPHEIARVVDQLLHREWLRIDDGQRLHLTNAGEAARVRLRELATEVRAVVHQGISDEEYVAALKVLRRMVANVDGDGAPGNPF
;
A
#
# COMPACT_ATOMS: atom_id res chain seq x y z
N MET A 1 -17.80 -47.10 -8.37
CA MET A 1 -16.42 -46.72 -8.77
C MET A 1 -16.54 -45.34 -9.37
N GLU A 2 -16.29 -44.34 -8.53
CA GLU A 2 -16.53 -42.91 -8.79
C GLU A 2 -15.67 -42.40 -9.95
N LEU A 3 -16.32 -41.65 -10.84
CA LEU A 3 -15.70 -40.83 -11.86
C LEU A 3 -15.12 -39.59 -11.20
N VAL A 4 -13.79 -39.53 -11.10
CA VAL A 4 -13.06 -38.29 -10.84
C VAL A 4 -13.14 -37.45 -12.11
N THR A 5 -14.09 -36.53 -12.18
CA THR A 5 -14.05 -35.41 -13.13
C THR A 5 -13.56 -34.19 -12.38
N GLY A 6 -12.25 -34.09 -12.19
CA GLY A 6 -11.62 -32.80 -11.96
C GLY A 6 -11.78 -31.99 -13.24
N SER A 7 -12.81 -31.14 -13.30
CA SER A 7 -12.89 -30.10 -14.33
C SER A 7 -11.74 -29.14 -14.04
N THR A 8 -10.60 -29.33 -14.71
CA THR A 8 -9.60 -28.27 -14.83
C THR A 8 -10.27 -27.19 -15.66
N THR A 9 -10.93 -26.24 -14.99
CA THR A 9 -11.51 -25.09 -15.66
C THR A 9 -10.37 -24.33 -16.32
N ASP A 10 -10.30 -24.40 -17.65
CA ASP A 10 -9.33 -23.64 -18.43
C ASP A 10 -9.50 -22.15 -18.13
N GLN A 11 -8.39 -21.43 -17.95
CA GLN A 11 -8.44 -20.02 -17.57
C GLN A 11 -8.87 -19.20 -18.80
N ALA A 12 -9.98 -18.48 -18.68
CA ALA A 12 -10.45 -17.61 -19.75
C ALA A 12 -9.52 -16.39 -19.91
N PRO A 13 -9.50 -15.74 -21.10
CA PRO A 13 -8.94 -14.41 -21.24
C PRO A 13 -9.59 -13.42 -20.27
N ALA A 14 -8.82 -12.41 -19.84
CA ALA A 14 -9.35 -11.33 -19.02
C ALA A 14 -10.49 -10.61 -19.76
N ASN A 15 -11.66 -10.57 -19.15
CA ASN A 15 -12.85 -9.90 -19.69
C ASN A 15 -13.50 -9.04 -18.59
N PRO A 16 -13.40 -7.70 -18.66
CA PRO A 16 -14.07 -6.80 -17.74
C PRO A 16 -15.60 -6.91 -17.72
N ALA A 17 -16.19 -7.48 -18.77
CA ALA A 17 -17.63 -7.70 -18.91
C ALA A 17 -18.02 -9.18 -18.71
N ALA A 18 -17.19 -9.97 -18.02
CA ALA A 18 -17.53 -11.35 -17.67
C ALA A 18 -18.80 -11.39 -16.80
N THR A 19 -19.67 -12.34 -17.08
CA THR A 19 -20.85 -12.65 -16.26
C THR A 19 -20.45 -13.43 -15.01
N ASP A 20 -21.31 -13.45 -13.98
CA ASP A 20 -21.02 -14.07 -12.68
C ASP A 20 -20.59 -15.55 -12.80
N ASP A 21 -21.20 -16.30 -13.71
CA ASP A 21 -20.88 -17.71 -13.98
C ASP A 21 -19.49 -17.91 -14.59
N MET A 22 -18.91 -16.87 -15.20
CA MET A 22 -17.56 -16.89 -15.78
C MET A 22 -16.49 -16.32 -14.85
N LEU A 23 -16.85 -15.68 -13.74
CA LEU A 23 -15.87 -15.04 -12.83
C LEU A 23 -14.84 -16.03 -12.29
N ALA A 24 -15.26 -17.27 -12.02
CA ALA A 24 -14.36 -18.32 -11.52
C ALA A 24 -13.25 -18.71 -12.51
N THR A 25 -13.41 -18.39 -13.80
CA THR A 25 -12.44 -18.72 -14.85
C THR A 25 -11.54 -17.54 -15.20
N GLN A 26 -11.77 -16.37 -14.59
CA GLN A 26 -11.02 -15.16 -14.89
C GLN A 26 -9.61 -15.19 -14.26
N PRO A 27 -8.60 -14.59 -14.94
CA PRO A 27 -7.24 -14.56 -14.43
C PRO A 27 -7.13 -13.65 -13.21
N VAL A 28 -6.80 -14.22 -12.05
CA VAL A 28 -6.65 -13.46 -10.80
C VAL A 28 -5.59 -12.35 -10.91
N GLY A 29 -4.50 -12.61 -11.63
CA GLY A 29 -3.42 -11.62 -11.82
C GLY A 29 -3.90 -10.34 -12.50
N TYR A 30 -4.81 -10.44 -13.46
CA TYR A 30 -5.39 -9.27 -14.14
C TYR A 30 -6.21 -8.43 -13.16
N TRP A 31 -7.11 -9.05 -12.39
CA TRP A 31 -8.00 -8.35 -11.47
C TRP A 31 -7.26 -7.75 -10.27
N CYS A 32 -6.27 -8.47 -9.73
CA CYS A 32 -5.37 -7.91 -8.71
C CYS A 32 -4.61 -6.69 -9.23
N GLY A 33 -4.03 -6.77 -10.44
CA GLY A 33 -3.31 -5.64 -11.04
C GLY A 33 -4.22 -4.44 -11.32
N LEU A 34 -5.42 -4.68 -11.87
CA LEU A 34 -6.41 -3.64 -12.13
C LEU A 34 -6.87 -2.94 -10.83
N THR A 35 -7.15 -3.73 -9.80
CA THR A 35 -7.55 -3.22 -8.47
C THR A 35 -6.43 -2.40 -7.86
N GLN A 36 -5.20 -2.92 -7.85
CA GLN A 36 -4.02 -2.19 -7.35
C GLN A 36 -3.84 -0.86 -8.06
N ALA A 37 -3.92 -0.83 -9.40
CA ALA A 37 -3.75 0.38 -10.18
C ALA A 37 -4.86 1.41 -9.90
N ALA A 38 -6.12 0.98 -9.82
CA ALA A 38 -7.26 1.85 -9.54
C ALA A 38 -7.18 2.47 -8.13
N VAL A 39 -6.93 1.65 -7.11
CA VAL A 39 -6.80 2.11 -5.72
C VAL A 39 -5.59 3.03 -5.55
N THR A 40 -4.44 2.69 -6.13
CA THR A 40 -3.23 3.52 -6.06
C THR A 40 -3.45 4.88 -6.72
N ARG A 41 -4.10 4.92 -7.90
CA ARG A 41 -4.44 6.18 -8.57
C ARG A 41 -5.38 7.02 -7.70
N HIS A 42 -6.46 6.43 -7.20
CA HIS A 42 -7.43 7.15 -6.37
C HIS A 42 -6.79 7.72 -5.10
N LEU A 43 -5.91 6.96 -4.43
CA LEU A 43 -5.15 7.45 -3.28
C LEU A 43 -4.23 8.61 -3.66
N ARG A 44 -3.46 8.49 -4.75
CA ARG A 44 -2.54 9.55 -5.20
C ARG A 44 -3.30 10.83 -5.58
N ASP A 45 -4.43 10.71 -6.28
CA ASP A 45 -5.30 11.85 -6.61
C ASP A 45 -5.85 12.51 -5.34
N ALA A 46 -6.21 11.71 -4.34
CA ALA A 46 -6.66 12.21 -3.05
C ALA A 46 -5.56 12.96 -2.29
N MET A 47 -4.33 12.44 -2.30
CA MET A 47 -3.18 13.06 -1.64
C MET A 47 -2.79 14.38 -2.33
N ALA A 48 -2.89 14.44 -3.67
CA ALA A 48 -2.62 15.65 -4.43
C ALA A 48 -3.56 16.80 -4.04
N ARG A 49 -4.82 16.52 -3.67
CA ARG A 49 -5.77 17.57 -3.22
C ARG A 49 -5.36 18.28 -1.93
N ILE A 50 -4.46 17.69 -1.14
CA ILE A 50 -3.92 18.28 0.09
C ILE A 50 -2.44 18.63 -0.04
N ASP A 51 -1.94 18.73 -1.28
CA ASP A 51 -0.55 19.04 -1.62
C ASP A 51 0.46 18.08 -0.97
N VAL A 52 0.15 16.78 -0.93
CA VAL A 52 1.07 15.76 -0.40
C VAL A 52 1.32 14.65 -1.42
N THR A 53 2.55 14.16 -1.46
CA THR A 53 2.94 13.02 -2.29
C THR A 53 3.11 11.74 -1.47
N GLN A 54 3.05 10.58 -2.13
CA GLN A 54 3.22 9.27 -1.50
C GLN A 54 4.58 9.13 -0.78
N PRO A 55 5.72 9.54 -1.37
CA PRO A 55 7.00 9.56 -0.67
C PRO A 55 7.02 10.47 0.57
N GLN A 56 6.37 11.64 0.51
CA GLN A 56 6.27 12.53 1.67
C GLN A 56 5.53 11.85 2.83
N TYR A 57 4.44 11.13 2.54
CA TYR A 57 3.73 10.34 3.55
C TYR A 57 4.61 9.27 4.20
N TRP A 58 5.37 8.51 3.40
CA TRP A 58 6.29 7.50 3.91
C TRP A 58 7.31 8.10 4.87
N VAL A 59 7.89 9.24 4.51
CA VAL A 59 8.86 9.94 5.37
C VAL A 59 8.20 10.41 6.68
N LEU A 60 7.04 11.07 6.63
CA LEU A 60 6.33 11.54 7.82
C LEU A 60 5.99 10.38 8.78
N ASN A 61 5.46 9.27 8.24
CA ASN A 61 5.17 8.09 9.05
C ASN A 61 6.43 7.43 9.60
N ARG A 62 7.52 7.40 8.81
CA ARG A 62 8.76 6.78 9.25
C ARG A 62 9.41 7.53 10.41
N VAL A 63 9.36 8.87 10.37
CA VAL A 63 9.83 9.74 11.44
C VAL A 63 8.99 9.57 12.71
N ASN A 64 7.67 9.38 12.57
CA ASN A 64 6.76 9.16 13.71
C ASN A 64 6.78 7.72 14.28
N GLY A 65 7.20 6.73 13.49
CA GLY A 65 6.91 5.32 13.75
C GLY A 65 7.81 4.59 14.73
N GLY A 66 8.87 5.24 15.25
CA GLY A 66 9.88 4.59 16.09
C GLY A 66 9.95 5.14 17.52
N PRO A 67 10.49 4.38 18.48
CA PRO A 67 10.73 4.85 19.85
C PRO A 67 11.79 5.96 19.92
N ALA A 68 12.62 6.09 18.88
CA ALA A 68 13.59 7.17 18.71
C ALA A 68 13.42 7.82 17.34
N ALA A 69 13.48 9.15 17.31
CA ALA A 69 13.46 9.95 16.08
C ALA A 69 14.62 9.53 15.17
N PRO A 70 14.45 9.15 13.90
CA PRO A 70 15.54 8.64 13.06
C PRO A 70 16.48 9.75 12.54
N SER A 71 17.69 9.39 12.12
CA SER A 71 18.56 10.28 11.32
C SER A 71 18.07 10.35 9.87
N ARG A 72 18.58 11.33 9.11
CA ARG A 72 18.33 11.43 7.66
C ARG A 72 18.75 10.16 6.92
N GLU A 73 19.93 9.65 7.21
CA GLU A 73 20.48 8.46 6.52
C GLU A 73 19.65 7.21 6.81
N GLU A 74 19.16 7.05 8.04
CA GLU A 74 18.27 5.94 8.41
C GLU A 74 16.95 5.99 7.62
N VAL A 75 16.33 7.17 7.50
CA VAL A 75 15.10 7.34 6.71
C VAL A 75 15.33 7.04 5.23
N VAL A 76 16.41 7.59 4.65
CA VAL A 76 16.75 7.38 3.24
C VAL A 76 17.04 5.90 2.97
N GLY A 77 17.91 5.27 3.77
CA GLY A 77 18.27 3.86 3.57
C GLY A 77 17.09 2.91 3.67
N GLN A 78 16.11 3.22 4.52
CA GLN A 78 14.95 2.35 4.72
C GLN A 78 13.85 2.55 3.68
N LEU A 79 13.71 3.73 3.09
CA LEU A 79 12.62 4.02 2.15
C LEU A 79 13.03 4.02 0.68
N THR A 80 14.34 4.09 0.36
CA THR A 80 14.79 4.21 -1.04
C THR A 80 14.34 3.06 -1.93
N HIS A 81 14.19 1.85 -1.39
CA HIS A 81 13.70 0.70 -2.17
C HIS A 81 12.24 0.82 -2.63
N LEU A 82 11.45 1.71 -2.00
CA LEU A 82 10.06 1.99 -2.37
C LEU A 82 9.94 3.12 -3.40
N ALA A 83 11.03 3.86 -3.61
CA ALA A 83 11.06 5.08 -4.41
C ALA A 83 11.39 4.77 -5.87
N ASP A 84 10.97 5.66 -6.78
CA ASP A 84 11.23 5.51 -8.22
C ASP A 84 12.70 5.80 -8.56
N GLY A 85 13.45 6.43 -7.65
CA GLY A 85 14.88 6.69 -7.85
C GLY A 85 15.70 6.83 -6.56
N PRO A 86 17.02 6.61 -6.65
CA PRO A 86 17.91 6.50 -5.48
C PRO A 86 18.07 7.80 -4.67
N HIS A 87 17.64 8.94 -5.21
CA HIS A 87 17.75 10.25 -4.56
C HIS A 87 16.40 10.86 -4.21
N GLU A 88 15.29 10.18 -4.51
CA GLU A 88 13.95 10.72 -4.30
C GLU A 88 13.66 10.96 -2.82
N ILE A 89 13.91 9.97 -1.95
CA ILE A 89 13.66 10.11 -0.51
C ILE A 89 14.52 11.23 0.10
N ALA A 90 15.78 11.35 -0.31
CA ALA A 90 16.64 12.43 0.16
C ALA A 90 16.05 13.81 -0.17
N ARG A 91 15.59 14.01 -1.43
CA ARG A 91 14.92 15.24 -1.85
C ARG A 91 13.60 15.48 -1.10
N VAL A 92 12.85 14.43 -0.80
CA VAL A 92 11.61 14.51 -0.04
C VAL A 92 11.88 14.99 1.39
N VAL A 93 12.93 14.48 2.05
CA VAL A 93 13.34 14.98 3.37
C VAL A 93 13.68 16.47 3.31
N ASP A 94 14.44 16.91 2.29
CA ASP A 94 14.76 18.34 2.10
C ASP A 94 13.51 19.19 1.90
N GLN A 95 12.55 18.73 1.10
CA GLN A 95 11.28 19.42 0.88
C GLN A 95 10.47 19.55 2.18
N LEU A 96 10.43 18.49 2.99
CA LEU A 96 9.68 18.49 4.25
C LEU A 96 10.35 19.35 5.33
N LEU A 97 11.68 19.46 5.33
CA LEU A 97 12.41 20.42 6.16
C LEU A 97 12.14 21.85 5.70
N HIS A 98 12.19 22.11 4.39
CA HIS A 98 11.89 23.43 3.83
C HIS A 98 10.44 23.88 4.09
N ARG A 99 9.49 22.93 4.08
CA ARG A 99 8.08 23.17 4.42
C ARG A 99 7.82 23.25 5.93
N GLU A 100 8.85 23.13 6.75
CA GLU A 100 8.79 23.12 8.21
C GLU A 100 7.86 22.04 8.77
N TRP A 101 7.70 20.93 8.05
CA TRP A 101 6.99 19.74 8.54
C TRP A 101 7.92 18.81 9.32
N LEU A 102 9.21 18.88 8.98
CA LEU A 102 10.28 18.28 9.75
C LEU A 102 11.19 19.36 10.32
N ARG A 103 11.88 19.02 11.41
CA ARG A 103 13.03 19.75 11.94
C ARG A 103 14.15 18.77 12.28
N ILE A 104 15.38 19.27 12.29
CA ILE A 104 16.56 18.53 12.77
C ILE A 104 16.93 19.10 14.14
N ASP A 105 17.22 18.22 15.11
CA ASP A 105 17.78 18.63 16.41
C ASP A 105 19.32 18.66 16.41
N ASP A 106 19.91 19.07 17.54
CA ASP A 106 21.36 19.15 17.70
C ASP A 106 22.06 17.79 17.52
N GLY A 107 21.33 16.69 17.74
CA GLY A 107 21.79 15.31 17.54
C GLY A 107 21.61 14.79 16.11
N GLN A 108 21.27 15.66 15.15
CA GLN A 108 20.99 15.29 13.75
C GLN A 108 19.82 14.31 13.57
N ARG A 109 18.84 14.35 14.48
CA ARG A 109 17.63 13.53 14.43
C ARG A 109 16.47 14.31 13.84
N LEU A 110 15.66 13.64 13.01
CA LEU A 110 14.47 14.20 12.38
C LEU A 110 13.28 14.10 13.31
N HIS A 111 12.59 15.22 13.52
CA HIS A 111 11.36 15.29 14.32
C HIS A 111 10.24 15.91 13.49
N LEU A 112 9.02 15.44 13.71
CA LEU A 112 7.84 16.15 13.23
C LEU A 112 7.68 17.46 14.00
N THR A 113 7.33 18.52 13.27
CA THR A 113 6.78 19.73 13.86
C THR A 113 5.28 19.54 14.10
N ASN A 114 4.64 20.49 14.78
CA ASN A 114 3.17 20.49 14.90
C ASN A 114 2.48 20.53 13.53
N ALA A 115 3.06 21.25 12.55
CA ALA A 115 2.54 21.32 11.20
C ALA A 115 2.70 19.98 10.45
N GLY A 116 3.85 19.31 10.60
CA GLY A 116 4.08 17.99 10.04
C GLY A 116 3.16 16.93 10.64
N GLU A 117 2.92 16.98 11.95
CA GLU A 117 1.98 16.10 12.62
C GLU A 117 0.54 16.34 12.15
N ALA A 118 0.12 17.60 12.02
CA ALA A 118 -1.20 17.93 11.46
C ALA A 118 -1.36 17.41 10.03
N ALA A 119 -0.34 17.52 9.18
CA ALA A 119 -0.35 16.96 7.83
C ALA A 119 -0.46 15.43 7.84
N ARG A 120 0.29 14.75 8.73
CA ARG A 120 0.24 13.30 8.90
C ARG A 120 -1.15 12.82 9.34
N VAL A 121 -1.81 13.55 10.25
CA VAL A 121 -3.19 13.27 10.69
C VAL A 121 -4.17 13.41 9.54
N ARG A 122 -4.10 14.52 8.77
CA ARG A 122 -4.96 14.70 7.58
C ARG A 122 -4.77 13.57 6.56
N LEU A 123 -3.55 13.10 6.37
CA LEU A 123 -3.29 11.96 5.48
C LEU A 123 -3.90 10.65 5.99
N ARG A 124 -3.94 10.46 7.30
CA ARG A 124 -4.59 9.31 7.91
C ARG A 124 -6.10 9.35 7.69
N GLU A 125 -6.72 10.51 7.90
CA GLU A 125 -8.14 10.74 7.63
C GLU A 125 -8.46 10.48 6.14
N LEU A 126 -7.64 11.02 5.25
CA LEU A 126 -7.75 10.76 3.81
C LEU A 126 -7.64 9.27 3.47
N ALA A 127 -6.70 8.55 4.07
CA ALA A 127 -6.57 7.10 3.87
C ALA A 127 -7.80 6.34 4.37
N THR A 128 -8.43 6.80 5.47
CA THR A 128 -9.70 6.26 5.96
C THR A 128 -10.84 6.52 4.97
N GLU A 129 -10.94 7.73 4.39
CA GLU A 129 -11.93 8.05 3.36
C GLU A 129 -11.74 7.20 2.10
N VAL A 130 -10.51 7.07 1.62
CA VAL A 130 -10.16 6.20 0.48
C VAL A 130 -10.55 4.76 0.78
N ARG A 131 -10.29 4.26 1.99
CA ARG A 131 -10.73 2.92 2.41
C ARG A 131 -12.26 2.81 2.34
N ALA A 132 -13.00 3.80 2.82
CA ALA A 132 -14.46 3.78 2.78
C ALA A 132 -14.99 3.69 1.34
N VAL A 133 -14.39 4.42 0.39
CA VAL A 133 -14.73 4.34 -1.03
C VAL A 133 -14.41 2.95 -1.61
N VAL A 134 -13.23 2.41 -1.32
CA VAL A 134 -12.82 1.08 -1.80
C VAL A 134 -13.72 -0.04 -1.25
N HIS A 135 -14.25 0.13 -0.04
CA HIS A 135 -15.13 -0.84 0.62
C HIS A 135 -16.62 -0.61 0.35
N GLN A 136 -17.01 0.40 -0.44
CA GLN A 136 -18.41 0.70 -0.67
C GLN A 136 -19.13 -0.49 -1.33
N GLY A 137 -20.17 -1.01 -0.66
CA GLY A 137 -20.93 -2.16 -1.14
C GLY A 137 -20.26 -3.53 -0.91
N ILE A 138 -19.17 -3.58 -0.15
CA ILE A 138 -18.46 -4.81 0.23
C ILE A 138 -18.60 -4.99 1.74
N SER A 139 -19.16 -6.11 2.19
CA SER A 139 -19.25 -6.41 3.63
C SER A 139 -17.86 -6.73 4.21
N ASP A 140 -17.71 -6.59 5.53
CA ASP A 140 -16.44 -6.98 6.19
C ASP A 140 -16.18 -8.49 6.02
N GLU A 141 -17.23 -9.32 6.04
CA GLU A 141 -17.12 -10.77 5.80
C GLU A 141 -16.65 -11.10 4.38
N GLU A 142 -17.20 -10.44 3.37
CA GLU A 142 -16.81 -10.61 1.96
C GLU A 142 -15.35 -10.18 1.75
N TYR A 143 -14.97 -9.04 2.30
CA TYR A 143 -13.60 -8.54 2.21
C TYR A 143 -12.61 -9.47 2.90
N VAL A 144 -12.93 -9.95 4.11
CA VAL A 144 -12.12 -10.93 4.84
C VAL A 144 -12.00 -12.24 4.05
N ALA A 145 -13.08 -12.72 3.43
CA ALA A 145 -13.06 -13.91 2.59
C ALA A 145 -12.13 -13.73 1.38
N ALA A 146 -12.24 -12.61 0.67
CA ALA A 146 -11.37 -12.28 -0.46
C ALA A 146 -9.89 -12.25 -0.05
N LEU A 147 -9.55 -11.59 1.06
CA LEU A 147 -8.16 -11.57 1.56
C LEU A 147 -7.66 -12.96 1.98
N LYS A 148 -8.50 -13.80 2.57
CA LYS A 148 -8.12 -15.19 2.91
C LYS A 148 -7.79 -16.00 1.65
N VAL A 149 -8.56 -15.83 0.57
CA VAL A 149 -8.30 -16.48 -0.72
C VAL A 149 -6.97 -15.98 -1.31
N LEU A 150 -6.75 -14.67 -1.37
CA LEU A 150 -5.49 -14.10 -1.87
C LEU A 150 -4.28 -14.59 -1.07
N ARG A 151 -4.37 -14.60 0.27
CA ARG A 151 -3.31 -15.14 1.13
C ARG A 151 -3.04 -16.61 0.87
N ARG A 152 -4.07 -17.42 0.62
CA ARG A 152 -3.90 -18.83 0.26
C ARG A 152 -3.24 -18.98 -1.10
N MET A 153 -3.61 -18.15 -2.09
CA MET A 153 -2.95 -18.14 -3.41
C MET A 153 -1.46 -17.83 -3.30
N VAL A 154 -1.09 -16.81 -2.51
CA VAL A 154 0.32 -16.48 -2.23
C VAL A 154 1.03 -17.68 -1.58
N ALA A 155 0.46 -18.26 -0.53
CA ALA A 155 1.04 -19.44 0.13
C ALA A 155 1.21 -20.64 -0.82
N ASN A 156 0.28 -20.86 -1.76
CA ASN A 156 0.38 -21.92 -2.75
C ASN A 156 1.50 -21.69 -3.77
N VAL A 157 1.82 -20.42 -4.08
CA VAL A 157 2.90 -20.04 -5.02
C VAL A 157 4.26 -20.02 -4.33
N ASP A 158 4.33 -19.55 -3.08
CA ASP A 158 5.58 -19.45 -2.31
C ASP A 158 6.01 -20.80 -1.68
N GLY A 159 5.06 -21.73 -1.49
CA GLY A 159 5.29 -23.11 -1.05
C GLY A 159 5.44 -23.30 0.47
N ASP A 160 5.11 -24.50 0.94
CA ASP A 160 5.42 -25.04 2.28
C ASP A 160 6.95 -25.10 2.51
N GLY A 161 7.59 -23.95 2.71
CA GLY A 161 9.05 -23.89 2.75
C GLY A 161 9.70 -22.57 3.17
N ALA A 162 9.17 -21.84 4.16
CA ALA A 162 9.93 -21.07 5.17
C ALA A 162 9.01 -20.11 5.96
N PRO A 163 9.24 -19.90 7.27
CA PRO A 163 8.54 -18.86 8.03
C PRO A 163 9.16 -17.49 7.70
N GLY A 164 8.68 -16.87 6.62
CA GLY A 164 9.03 -15.50 6.23
C GLY A 164 8.17 -14.49 6.96
N ASN A 165 8.71 -13.97 8.06
CA ASN A 165 8.41 -12.72 8.75
C ASN A 165 7.12 -11.96 8.33
N PRO A 166 6.09 -11.82 9.20
CA PRO A 166 5.05 -10.84 8.95
C PRO A 166 5.68 -9.44 9.09
N PHE A 167 5.39 -8.58 8.12
CA PHE A 167 5.69 -7.15 8.08
C PHE A 167 5.79 -6.46 9.45
#